data_AF-A0A7Y6Z9B2-F1
#
_entry.id   AF-A0A7Y6Z9B2-F1
#
_cell.length_a   1.000
_cell.length_b   1.000
_cell.length_c   1.000
_cell.angle_alpha   90.00
_cell.angle_beta   90.00
_cell.angle_gamma   90.00
#
_symmetry.space_group_name_H-M   'P 1'
#
loop_
_entity.id
_entity.type
_entity.pdbx_description
1 polymer ?
#
loop_
_entity_poly.entity_id
_entity_poly.type
_entity_poly.pdbx_seq_one_letter_code
_entity_poly.pdbx_strand_id
1 'polypeptide(L)' 'MSNMEDIELEKLRKALDSDVKNLVDKYLKEMEWDIPDVDEPRARRLILEEIEKLVQQMAAGA' A
#
# COMPACT_ATOMS: atom_id res chain seq x y z
N MET A 1 -5.30 2.47 -27.37
CA MET A 1 -6.38 3.42 -27.08
C MET A 1 -6.66 3.27 -25.60
N SER A 2 -6.49 4.30 -24.80
CA SER A 2 -6.97 4.22 -23.41
C SER A 2 -8.49 4.21 -23.44
N ASN A 3 -9.08 3.22 -22.78
CA ASN A 3 -10.53 3.23 -22.55
C ASN A 3 -10.85 4.33 -21.51
N MET A 4 -12.13 4.61 -21.31
CA MET A 4 -12.55 5.71 -20.42
C MET A 4 -12.06 5.47 -18.98
N GLU A 5 -11.96 4.20 -18.60
CA GLU A 5 -11.49 3.71 -17.31
C GLU A 5 -10.01 4.06 -17.06
N ASP A 6 -9.14 3.92 -18.06
CA ASP A 6 -7.72 4.28 -17.95
C ASP A 6 -7.54 5.79 -17.67
N ILE A 7 -8.33 6.64 -18.32
CA ILE A 7 -8.29 8.11 -18.14
C ILE A 7 -8.75 8.50 -16.74
N GLU A 8 -9.80 7.86 -16.22
CA GLU A 8 -10.26 8.11 -14.84
C GLU A 8 -9.24 7.58 -13.82
N LEU A 9 -8.59 6.44 -14.09
CA LEU A 9 -7.56 5.89 -13.22
C LEU A 9 -6.34 6.82 -13.12
N GLU A 10 -5.92 7.46 -14.21
CA GLU A 10 -4.85 8.46 -14.20
C GLU A 10 -5.17 9.64 -13.26
N LYS A 11 -6.42 10.10 -13.23
CA LYS A 11 -6.87 11.17 -12.33
C LYS A 11 -6.86 10.72 -10.87
N LEU A 12 -7.26 9.47 -10.62
CA LEU A 12 -7.30 8.87 -9.27
C LEU A 12 -5.92 8.49 -8.75
N ARG A 13 -4.89 8.45 -9.60
CA ARG A 13 -3.54 7.99 -9.22
C ARG A 13 -2.94 8.71 -8.00
N LYS A 14 -3.20 10.01 -7.84
CA LYS A 14 -2.74 10.77 -6.66
C LYS A 14 -3.50 10.37 -5.39
N ALA A 15 -4.80 10.13 -5.48
CA ALA A 15 -5.59 9.64 -4.36
C ALA A 15 -5.11 8.23 -3.96
N LEU A 16 -4.90 7.35 -4.95
CA LEU A 16 -4.39 6.01 -4.73
C LEU A 16 -3.01 6.00 -4.05
N ASP A 17 -2.09 6.88 -4.48
CA ASP A 17 -0.78 7.05 -3.81
C ASP A 17 -0.94 7.48 -2.34
N SER A 18 -1.87 8.40 -2.06
CA SER A 18 -2.16 8.83 -0.68
C SER A 18 -2.76 7.69 0.15
N ASP A 19 -3.66 6.90 -0.42
CA ASP A 19 -4.31 5.80 0.28
C ASP A 19 -3.32 4.69 0.63
N VAL A 20 -2.41 4.36 -0.30
CA VAL A 20 -1.33 3.41 -0.04
C VAL A 20 -0.40 3.91 1.07
N LYS A 21 -0.03 5.21 1.07
CA LYS A 21 0.77 5.80 2.14
C LYS A 21 0.08 5.73 3.49
N ASN A 22 -1.19 6.12 3.53
CA ASN A 22 -2.01 6.06 4.75
C ASN A 22 -2.13 4.62 5.28
N LEU A 23 -2.23 3.63 4.38
CA LEU A 23 -2.27 2.23 4.75
C LEU A 23 -0.95 1.77 5.38
N VAL A 24 0.20 2.16 4.81
CA VAL A 24 1.52 1.88 5.38
C VAL A 24 1.67 2.52 6.75
N ASP A 25 1.30 3.79 6.89
CA ASP A 25 1.41 4.53 8.16
C ASP A 25 0.51 3.92 9.25
N LYS A 26 -0.68 3.44 8.89
CA LYS A 26 -1.56 2.71 9.81
C LYS A 26 -0.87 1.48 10.39
N TYR A 27 -0.32 0.61 9.55
CA TYR A 27 0.30 -0.63 10.02
C TYR A 27 1.65 -0.41 10.68
N LEU A 28 2.40 0.62 10.30
CA LEU A 28 3.60 1.04 11.01
C LEU A 28 3.24 1.42 12.45
N LYS A 29 2.19 2.25 12.62
CA LYS A 29 1.71 2.63 13.94
C LYS A 29 1.26 1.43 14.76
N GLU A 30 0.56 0.46 14.16
CA GLU A 30 0.21 -0.80 14.84
C GLU A 30 1.46 -1.56 15.29
N MET A 31 2.48 -1.66 14.45
CA MET A 31 3.75 -2.32 14.78
C MET A 31 4.53 -1.62 15.90
N GLU A 32 4.49 -0.29 15.95
CA GLU A 32 5.10 0.52 17.01
C GLU A 32 4.49 0.25 18.40
N TRP A 33 3.22 -0.19 18.48
CA TRP A 33 2.62 -0.56 19.77
C TRP A 33 3.25 -1.82 20.36
N ASP A 34 3.66 -2.76 19.52
CA ASP A 34 4.16 -4.08 19.93
C ASP A 34 5.70 -4.16 19.94
N ILE A 35 6.38 -3.29 19.18
CA ILE A 35 7.84 -3.30 18.99
C ILE A 35 8.45 -1.98 19.47
N PRO A 36 9.09 -1.96 20.66
CA PRO A 36 9.90 -0.82 21.08
C PRO A 36 11.05 -0.56 20.10
N ASP A 37 11.36 0.71 19.87
CA ASP A 37 12.47 1.15 18.99
C ASP A 37 12.41 0.54 17.58
N VAL A 38 11.21 0.48 16.99
CA VAL A 38 11.02 -0.08 15.65
C VAL A 38 11.97 0.59 14.64
N ASP A 39 12.63 -0.23 13.82
CA ASP A 39 13.34 0.26 12.63
C ASP A 39 12.30 0.65 11.59
N GLU A 40 11.83 1.90 11.65
CA GLU A 40 10.79 2.42 10.76
C GLU A 40 11.10 2.17 9.27
N PRO A 41 12.30 2.50 8.74
CA PRO A 41 12.62 2.22 7.34
C PRO A 41 12.45 0.74 6.97
N ARG A 42 12.84 -0.18 7.85
CA ARG A 42 12.65 -1.61 7.63
C ARG A 42 11.18 -2.02 7.74
N ALA A 43 10.45 -1.54 8.74
CA ALA A 43 9.04 -1.84 8.93
C ALA A 43 8.20 -1.40 7.72
N ARG A 44 8.44 -0.18 7.20
CA ARG A 44 7.76 0.33 6.00
C ARG A 44 8.00 -0.57 4.77
N ARG A 45 9.24 -1.07 4.59
CA ARG A 45 9.56 -2.01 3.50
C ARG A 45 8.78 -3.31 3.65
N LEU A 46 8.78 -3.91 4.85
CA LEU A 46 8.05 -5.16 5.12
C LEU A 46 6.55 -5.01 4.88
N ILE A 47 5.95 -3.90 5.31
CA ILE A 47 4.52 -3.62 5.10
C ILE A 47 4.21 -3.50 3.61
N LEU A 48 5.03 -2.79 2.84
CA LEU A 48 4.84 -2.64 1.39
C LEU A 48 5.00 -3.98 0.65
N GLU A 49 6.00 -4.79 1.01
CA GLU A 49 6.19 -6.13 0.45
C GLU A 49 4.97 -7.02 0.71
N GLU A 50 4.38 -6.94 1.90
CA GLU A 50 3.19 -7.74 2.22
C GLU A 50 1.93 -7.22 1.50
N ILE A 51 1.77 -5.91 1.37
CA ILE A 51 0.70 -5.31 0.55
C ILE A 51 0.83 -5.79 -0.90
N GLU A 52 2.04 -5.79 -1.48
CA GLU A 52 2.27 -6.26 -2.84
C GLU A 52 1.86 -7.73 -3.02
N LYS A 53 2.24 -8.61 -2.09
CA LYS A 53 1.84 -10.03 -2.13
C LYS A 53 0.32 -10.19 -2.06
N LEU A 54 -0.36 -9.46 -1.17
CA LEU A 54 -1.81 -9.52 -1.04
C LEU A 54 -2.51 -9.05 -2.33
N VAL A 55 -2.01 -7.99 -2.97
CA VAL A 55 -2.51 -7.53 -4.27
C VAL A 55 -2.32 -8.59 -5.35
N GLN A 56 -1.15 -9.22 -5.42
CA GLN A 56 -0.88 -10.31 -6.38
C GLN A 56 -1.82 -11.50 -6.16
N GLN A 57 -2.09 -11.87 -4.90
CA GLN A 57 -3.04 -12.94 -4.56
C GLN A 57 -4.47 -12.60 -4.99
N MET A 58 -4.93 -11.37 -4.77
CA MET A 58 -6.24 -10.91 -5.22
C MET A 58 -6.36 -10.93 -6.75
N ALA A 59 -5.30 -10.49 -7.45
CA ALA A 59 -5.27 -10.50 -8.92
C ALA A 59 -5.24 -11.92 -9.50
N ALA A 60 -4.58 -12.87 -8.83
CA ALA A 60 -4.54 -14.27 -9.25
C ALA A 60 -5.87 -15.02 -9.03
N GLY A 61 -6.75 -14.49 -8.15
CA GLY A 61 -8.07 -15.03 -7.88
C GLY A 61 -9.23 -14.33 -8.60
N ALA A 62 -8.94 -13.34 -9.46
CA ALA A 62 -9.91 -12.52 -10.19
C ALA A 62 -10.08 -12.96 -11.65
#